data_AF-A0A377BRB0-F1
#
_entry.id   AF-A0A377BRB0-F1
#
_cell.length_a   1.000
_cell.length_b   1.000
_cell.length_c   1.000
_cell.angle_alpha   90.00
_cell.angle_beta   90.00
_cell.angle_gamma   90.00
#
_symmetry.space_group_name_H-M   'P 1'
#
loop_
_entity.id
_entity.type
_entity.pdbx_description
1 polymer ?
#
loop_
_entity_poly.entity_id
_entity_poly.type
_entity_poly.pdbx_seq_one_letter_code
_entity_poly.pdbx_strand_id
1 'polypeptide(L)'
;MSNLDIEGKVEDIVLQLSPMNKVTAKSFTIDSLARLEEKKFPVGESESKFNQINIINHGEDVAQIDAFVAKTRLDRVKDKDYINVNLTYELDKLTKGNQQLGSGEWSLIAESIDPSAVRQFIIQYNIAMQKQLAAHHELANDEVALQEVNAALFKEYLPLLQKSEPTIKQPVRWKNALGELNANLDISIADPAKSSSSTNKDIKSLNFDVKLPLNVVTETAKQLNLSEGMDAEKAQKQADKQISGMMTLGQMFQLITIDNNTASLQLRYTPGKVVFNGQEMSEEEFMSRAGRFVH
;
A
#
# COMPACT_ATOMS: atom_id res chain seq x y z
N MET A 1 7.71 34.27 6.61
CA MET A 1 8.13 33.06 5.89
C MET A 1 8.55 32.08 6.96
N SER A 2 7.85 30.97 7.11
CA SER A 2 8.13 29.98 8.15
C SER A 2 8.44 28.66 7.45
N ASN A 3 9.66 28.57 6.96
CA ASN A 3 10.22 27.28 6.62
C ASN A 3 10.54 26.58 7.94
N LEU A 4 10.19 25.31 8.02
CA LEU A 4 10.56 24.40 9.09
C LEU A 4 11.58 23.45 8.49
N ASP A 5 12.80 23.53 9.00
CA ASP A 5 13.93 22.71 8.61
C ASP A 5 14.27 21.80 9.79
N ILE A 6 14.29 20.49 9.56
CA ILE A 6 14.54 19.47 10.57
C ILE A 6 15.60 18.52 10.02
N GLU A 7 16.77 18.56 10.65
CA GLU A 7 17.82 17.55 10.47
C GLU A 7 18.07 16.84 11.80
N GLY A 8 18.21 15.52 11.77
CA GLY A 8 18.43 14.74 12.96
C GLY A 8 19.13 13.41 12.68
N LYS A 9 19.93 12.98 13.66
CA LYS A 9 20.56 11.66 13.67
C LYS A 9 20.47 11.06 15.07
N VAL A 10 20.11 9.79 15.13
CA VAL A 10 20.17 8.97 16.34
C VAL A 10 20.98 7.72 16.00
N GLU A 11 21.87 7.31 16.89
CA GLU A 11 22.68 6.09 16.75
C GLU A 11 22.25 5.04 17.77
N ASP A 12 22.50 3.77 17.47
CA ASP A 12 22.34 2.63 18.37
C ASP A 12 20.96 2.54 19.04
N ILE A 13 19.93 2.46 18.19
CA ILE A 13 18.53 2.40 18.62
C ILE A 13 18.20 0.98 19.05
N VAL A 14 17.56 0.86 20.22
CA VAL A 14 17.04 -0.41 20.74
C VAL A 14 15.59 -0.22 21.16
N LEU A 15 14.70 -0.99 20.54
CA LEU A 15 13.30 -1.10 20.91
C LEU A 15 13.04 -2.48 21.52
N GLN A 16 12.87 -2.54 22.83
CA GLN A 16 12.50 -3.77 23.54
C GLN A 16 10.98 -3.94 23.50
N LEU A 17 10.49 -4.95 22.80
CA LEU A 17 9.05 -5.23 22.66
C LEU A 17 8.55 -6.16 23.77
N SER A 18 9.36 -7.17 24.12
CA SER A 18 9.14 -8.07 25.26
C SER A 18 10.50 -8.63 25.70
N PRO A 19 10.64 -9.33 26.84
CA PRO A 19 11.94 -9.87 27.28
C PRO A 19 12.69 -10.69 26.23
N MET A 20 11.97 -11.34 25.32
CA MET A 20 12.53 -12.21 24.27
C MET A 20 12.57 -11.57 22.88
N ASN A 21 11.99 -10.38 22.69
CA ASN A 21 11.88 -9.72 21.39
C ASN A 21 12.41 -8.29 21.46
N LYS A 22 13.39 -7.99 20.61
CA LYS A 22 13.89 -6.63 20.42
C LYS A 22 14.13 -6.34 18.95
N VAL A 23 14.01 -5.07 18.59
CA VAL A 23 14.43 -4.54 17.30
C VAL A 23 15.56 -3.56 17.57
N THR A 24 16.66 -3.69 16.82
CA THR A 24 17.76 -2.72 16.88
C THR A 24 17.94 -2.04 15.54
N ALA A 25 18.50 -0.83 15.53
CA ALA A 25 18.97 -0.18 14.32
C ALA A 25 20.26 0.57 14.62
N LYS A 26 21.25 0.49 13.73
CA LYS A 26 22.54 1.18 13.91
C LYS A 26 22.37 2.69 13.91
N SER A 27 21.49 3.19 13.05
CA SER A 27 21.20 4.62 13.01
C SER A 27 19.81 4.91 12.44
N PHE A 28 19.25 6.03 12.88
CA PHE A 28 18.15 6.73 12.23
C PHE A 28 18.62 8.12 11.81
N THR A 29 18.28 8.55 10.60
CA THR A 29 18.42 9.93 10.15
C THR A 29 17.08 10.47 9.68
N ILE A 30 16.84 11.74 9.91
CA ILE A 30 15.72 12.49 9.35
C ILE A 30 16.24 13.78 8.74
N ASP A 31 15.76 14.07 7.55
CA ASP A 31 15.92 15.35 6.85
C ASP A 31 14.51 15.77 6.41
N SER A 32 14.11 16.99 6.75
CA SER A 32 12.83 17.52 6.30
C SER A 32 12.87 19.02 6.14
N LEU A 33 12.43 19.45 4.97
CA LEU A 33 12.17 20.83 4.66
C LEU A 33 10.69 21.01 4.34
N ALA A 34 9.97 21.70 5.21
CA ALA A 34 8.57 22.03 5.03
C ALA A 34 8.37 23.55 5.05
N ARG A 35 7.33 24.02 4.37
CA ARG A 35 6.88 25.42 4.44
C ARG A 35 5.36 25.49 4.37
N LEU A 36 4.80 26.56 4.90
CA LEU A 36 3.39 26.85 4.72
C LEU A 36 3.16 27.60 3.39
N GLU A 37 2.47 26.95 2.46
CA GLU A 37 2.03 27.56 1.21
C GLU A 37 0.84 28.47 1.51
N GLU A 38 0.95 29.76 1.13
CA GLU A 38 -0.07 30.80 1.37
C GLU A 38 -0.58 30.90 2.83
N LYS A 39 0.19 30.40 3.81
CA LYS A 39 -0.23 30.23 5.22
C LYS A 39 -1.47 29.32 5.41
N LYS A 40 -1.80 28.47 4.43
CA LYS A 40 -2.98 27.58 4.47
C LYS A 40 -2.62 26.13 4.78
N PHE A 41 -1.60 25.59 4.12
CA PHE A 41 -1.25 24.16 4.23
C PHE A 41 0.25 23.92 4.07
N PRO A 42 0.81 22.86 4.68
CA PRO A 42 2.21 22.51 4.53
C PRO A 42 2.50 21.89 3.16
N VAL A 43 3.62 22.28 2.57
CA VAL A 43 4.26 21.66 1.40
C VAL A 43 5.74 21.45 1.71
N GLY A 44 6.38 20.50 1.06
CA GLY A 44 7.79 20.19 1.33
C GLY A 44 8.14 18.73 1.12
N GLU A 45 9.33 18.38 1.58
CA GLU A 45 9.86 17.03 1.50
C GLU A 45 10.43 16.58 2.84
N SER A 46 10.40 15.27 3.05
CA SER A 46 11.04 14.63 4.18
C SER A 46 11.58 13.28 3.76
N GLU A 47 12.80 12.97 4.19
CA GLU A 47 13.39 11.65 4.12
C GLU A 47 13.72 11.19 5.55
N SER A 48 13.29 9.99 5.89
CA SER A 48 13.64 9.30 7.13
C SER A 48 14.29 7.98 6.78
N LYS A 49 15.45 7.67 7.35
CA LYS A 49 16.23 6.49 7.01
C LYS A 49 16.74 5.77 8.24
N PHE A 50 16.41 4.48 8.34
CA PHE A 50 17.01 3.55 9.29
C PHE A 50 18.08 2.72 8.58
N ASN A 51 19.24 2.54 9.20
CA ASN A 51 20.31 1.66 8.70
C ASN A 51 20.51 0.47 9.64
N GLN A 52 20.78 -0.69 9.04
CA GLN A 52 21.09 -1.96 9.70
C GLN A 52 20.09 -2.28 10.82
N ILE A 53 18.84 -2.49 10.44
CA ILE A 53 17.79 -2.91 11.36
C ILE A 53 17.95 -4.42 11.58
N ASN A 54 17.99 -4.87 12.83
CA ASN A 54 17.96 -6.30 13.18
C ASN A 54 16.73 -6.62 14.00
N ILE A 55 16.06 -7.70 13.65
CA ILE A 55 14.94 -8.28 14.40
C ILE A 55 15.51 -9.45 15.18
N ILE A 56 15.38 -9.39 16.50
CA ILE A 56 16.02 -10.34 17.42
C ILE A 56 14.94 -11.04 18.23
N ASN A 57 14.99 -12.37 18.18
CA ASN A 57 14.07 -13.25 18.89
C ASN A 57 14.90 -14.27 19.67
N HIS A 58 14.61 -14.43 20.98
CA HIS A 58 15.38 -15.31 21.87
C HIS A 58 16.91 -15.05 21.88
N GLY A 59 17.32 -13.82 21.58
CA GLY A 59 18.74 -13.43 21.52
C GLY A 59 19.43 -13.71 20.18
N GLU A 60 18.73 -14.30 19.21
CA GLU A 60 19.23 -14.58 17.87
C GLU A 60 18.70 -13.57 16.84
N ASP A 61 19.56 -13.13 15.93
CA ASP A 61 19.15 -12.31 14.78
C ASP A 61 18.35 -13.17 13.80
N VAL A 62 17.03 -12.98 13.77
CA VAL A 62 16.14 -13.76 12.89
C VAL A 62 15.94 -13.11 11.53
N ALA A 63 16.08 -11.78 11.46
CA ALA A 63 16.04 -11.05 10.21
C ALA A 63 16.81 -9.72 10.30
N GLN A 64 17.30 -9.26 9.15
CA GLN A 64 18.03 -8.02 9.00
C GLN A 64 17.52 -7.24 7.79
N ILE A 65 17.45 -5.91 7.94
CA ILE A 65 17.21 -4.96 6.86
C ILE A 65 18.40 -4.00 6.77
N ASP A 66 19.10 -3.97 5.63
CA ASP A 66 20.30 -3.14 5.46
C ASP A 66 19.97 -1.64 5.54
N ALA A 67 18.88 -1.23 4.88
CA ALA A 67 18.31 0.10 5.02
C ALA A 67 16.79 0.08 4.78
N PHE A 68 16.08 0.91 5.53
CA PHE A 68 14.69 1.25 5.31
C PHE A 68 14.57 2.78 5.19
N VAL A 69 14.02 3.26 4.07
CA VAL A 69 13.87 4.68 3.79
C VAL A 69 12.39 5.00 3.61
N ALA A 70 11.91 6.04 4.28
CA ALA A 70 10.58 6.61 4.08
C ALA A 70 10.74 8.03 3.54
N LYS A 71 10.21 8.30 2.35
CA LYS A 71 10.22 9.60 1.70
C LYS A 71 8.80 10.12 1.62
N THR A 72 8.60 11.38 2.00
CA THR A 72 7.32 12.09 1.83
C THR A 72 7.57 13.33 1.02
N ARG A 73 6.71 13.61 0.04
CA ARG A 73 6.73 14.82 -0.76
C ARG A 73 5.32 15.37 -0.91
N LEU A 74 5.18 16.66 -0.63
CA LEU A 74 3.94 17.42 -0.69
C LEU A 74 4.19 18.61 -1.63
N ASP A 75 3.61 18.58 -2.82
CA ASP A 75 3.76 19.64 -3.82
C ASP A 75 2.42 20.32 -4.09
N ARG A 76 2.43 21.62 -4.37
CA ARG A 76 1.25 22.32 -4.87
C ARG A 76 0.96 21.91 -6.31
N VAL A 77 -0.31 21.65 -6.62
CA VAL A 77 -0.77 21.50 -8.00
C VAL A 77 -0.76 22.88 -8.66
N LYS A 78 -0.12 22.98 -9.84
CA LYS A 78 -0.05 24.24 -10.58
C LYS A 78 -1.46 24.80 -10.84
N ASP A 79 -1.64 26.09 -10.57
CA ASP A 79 -2.86 26.86 -10.82
C ASP A 79 -4.12 26.35 -10.07
N LYS A 80 -3.95 25.49 -9.05
CA LYS A 80 -5.04 25.03 -8.17
C LYS A 80 -4.64 25.18 -6.69
N ASP A 81 -5.63 25.31 -5.82
CA ASP A 81 -5.45 25.26 -4.36
C ASP A 81 -5.42 23.80 -3.85
N TYR A 82 -4.83 22.89 -4.63
CA TYR A 82 -4.70 21.47 -4.32
C TYR A 82 -3.24 21.08 -4.14
N ILE A 83 -3.02 19.92 -3.50
CA ILE A 83 -1.70 19.33 -3.31
C ILE A 83 -1.62 17.93 -3.92
N ASN A 84 -0.42 17.56 -4.32
CA ASN A 84 -0.04 16.19 -4.59
C ASN A 84 0.76 15.66 -3.40
N VAL A 85 0.47 14.43 -3.00
CA VAL A 85 1.15 13.71 -1.92
C VAL A 85 1.84 12.52 -2.53
N ASN A 86 3.13 12.34 -2.25
CA ASN A 86 3.86 11.12 -2.57
C ASN A 86 4.52 10.60 -1.29
N LEU A 87 4.19 9.38 -0.91
CA LEU A 87 4.78 8.67 0.21
C LEU A 87 5.43 7.39 -0.33
N THR A 88 6.75 7.30 -0.28
CA THR A 88 7.53 6.17 -0.79
C THR A 88 8.27 5.50 0.35
N TYR A 89 8.18 4.18 0.43
CA TYR A 89 8.94 3.33 1.33
C TYR A 89 9.86 2.42 0.54
N GLU A 90 11.14 2.44 0.85
CA GLU A 90 12.18 1.64 0.21
C GLU A 90 12.81 0.72 1.25
N LEU A 91 12.99 -0.55 0.89
CA LEU A 91 13.71 -1.56 1.62
C LEU A 91 14.87 -2.03 0.75
N ASP A 92 16.11 -1.76 1.16
CA ASP A 92 17.30 -2.02 0.34
C ASP A 92 17.66 -3.51 0.26
N LYS A 93 17.78 -4.18 1.40
CA LYS A 93 18.02 -5.63 1.43
C LYS A 93 17.38 -6.26 2.66
N LEU A 94 16.48 -7.21 2.44
CA LEU A 94 15.90 -8.06 3.48
C LEU A 94 16.63 -9.40 3.50
N THR A 95 17.16 -9.75 4.67
CA THR A 95 17.76 -11.04 4.95
C THR A 95 16.98 -11.71 6.08
N LYS A 96 16.69 -13.00 5.96
CA LYS A 96 16.09 -13.81 7.03
C LYS A 96 16.98 -15.01 7.31
N GLY A 97 17.42 -15.17 8.55
CA GLY A 97 18.56 -16.04 8.87
C GLY A 97 19.75 -15.68 7.98
N ASN A 98 20.23 -16.65 7.18
CA ASN A 98 21.33 -16.44 6.22
C ASN A 98 20.86 -16.25 4.76
N GLN A 99 19.56 -16.12 4.52
CA GLN A 99 18.99 -16.08 3.17
C GLN A 99 18.57 -14.66 2.79
N GLN A 100 19.09 -14.18 1.66
CA GLN A 100 18.70 -12.89 1.11
C GLN A 100 17.39 -13.04 0.34
N LEU A 101 16.33 -12.37 0.81
CA LEU A 101 15.00 -12.45 0.22
C LEU A 101 14.82 -11.47 -0.96
N GLY A 102 15.44 -10.29 -0.86
CA GLY A 102 15.33 -9.25 -1.89
C GLY A 102 15.32 -7.84 -1.34
N SER A 103 14.78 -6.94 -2.15
CA SER A 103 14.66 -5.49 -1.95
C SER A 103 13.27 -5.05 -2.45
N GLY A 104 12.70 -4.01 -1.89
CA GLY A 104 11.34 -3.58 -2.23
C GLY A 104 11.14 -2.08 -2.22
N GLU A 105 10.17 -1.63 -3.00
CA GLU A 105 9.68 -0.26 -2.98
C GLU A 105 8.15 -0.29 -3.02
N TRP A 106 7.52 0.48 -2.15
CA TRP A 106 6.07 0.72 -2.16
C TRP A 106 5.82 2.21 -2.08
N SER A 107 4.99 2.74 -2.98
CA SER A 107 4.56 4.14 -2.89
C SER A 107 3.04 4.27 -2.78
N LEU A 108 2.59 5.34 -2.13
CA LEU A 108 1.24 5.87 -2.16
C LEU A 108 1.31 7.29 -2.73
N ILE A 109 0.74 7.47 -3.91
CA ILE A 109 0.69 8.76 -4.61
C ILE A 109 -0.77 9.21 -4.64
N ALA A 110 -1.07 10.38 -4.11
CA ALA A 110 -2.40 10.98 -4.13
C ALA A 110 -2.33 12.33 -4.83
N GLU A 111 -3.02 12.46 -5.96
CA GLU A 111 -3.00 13.65 -6.82
C GLU A 111 -4.29 14.47 -6.63
N SER A 112 -4.18 15.79 -6.77
CA SER A 112 -5.32 16.72 -6.69
C SER A 112 -6.11 16.63 -5.39
N ILE A 113 -5.42 16.59 -4.26
CA ILE A 113 -6.03 16.60 -2.93
C ILE A 113 -6.36 18.03 -2.52
N ASP A 114 -7.61 18.31 -2.15
CA ASP A 114 -8.01 19.58 -1.55
C ASP A 114 -7.71 19.58 -0.04
N PRO A 115 -6.68 20.32 0.43
CA PRO A 115 -6.31 20.34 1.85
C PRO A 115 -7.41 20.93 2.74
N SER A 116 -8.25 21.83 2.22
CA SER A 116 -9.38 22.40 2.96
C SER A 116 -10.48 21.36 3.14
N ALA A 117 -10.76 20.56 2.11
CA ALA A 117 -11.72 19.47 2.19
C ALA A 117 -11.24 18.37 3.16
N VAL A 118 -9.96 18.01 3.14
CA VAL A 118 -9.37 17.05 4.10
C VAL A 118 -9.52 17.55 5.54
N ARG A 119 -9.22 18.83 5.79
CA ARG A 119 -9.40 19.42 7.13
C ARG A 119 -10.86 19.37 7.58
N GLN A 120 -11.80 19.70 6.69
CA GLN A 120 -13.23 19.64 6.99
C GLN A 120 -13.69 18.21 7.28
N PHE A 121 -13.26 17.24 6.48
CA PHE A 121 -13.54 15.82 6.69
C PHE A 121 -13.10 15.36 8.08
N ILE A 122 -11.83 15.62 8.46
CA ILE A 122 -11.29 15.21 9.78
C ILE A 122 -12.10 15.83 10.93
N ILE A 123 -12.41 17.13 10.84
CA ILE A 123 -13.17 17.83 11.89
C ILE A 123 -14.58 17.24 12.01
N GLN A 124 -15.31 17.09 10.90
CA GLN A 124 -16.69 16.61 10.91
C GLN A 124 -16.78 15.15 11.36
N TYR A 125 -15.90 14.29 10.83
CA TYR A 125 -15.79 12.89 11.24
C TYR A 125 -15.56 12.77 12.75
N ASN A 126 -14.58 13.51 13.30
CA ASN A 126 -14.26 13.42 14.72
C ASN A 126 -15.41 13.92 15.62
N ILE A 127 -16.08 15.01 15.25
CA ILE A 127 -17.26 15.50 15.97
C ILE A 127 -18.38 14.46 15.95
N ALA A 128 -18.66 13.87 14.79
CA ALA A 128 -19.69 12.85 14.65
C ALA A 128 -19.34 11.58 15.45
N MET A 129 -18.09 11.14 15.42
CA MET A 129 -17.61 9.98 16.15
C MET A 129 -17.70 10.20 17.67
N GLN A 130 -17.28 11.37 18.16
CA GLN A 130 -17.44 11.74 19.58
C GLN A 130 -18.92 11.73 20.00
N LYS A 131 -19.83 12.19 19.14
CA LYS A 131 -21.27 12.13 19.41
C LYS A 131 -21.78 10.70 19.51
N GLN A 132 -21.32 9.79 18.65
CA GLN A 132 -21.67 8.37 18.70
C GLN A 132 -21.19 7.73 20.01
N LEU A 133 -19.92 7.93 20.36
CA LEU A 133 -19.34 7.41 21.61
C LEU A 133 -19.99 7.97 22.88
N ALA A 134 -20.47 9.21 22.84
CA ALA A 134 -21.20 9.83 23.95
C ALA A 134 -22.65 9.33 24.07
N ALA A 135 -23.29 8.95 22.96
CA ALA A 135 -24.65 8.43 22.95
C ALA A 135 -24.71 6.92 23.23
N HIS A 136 -23.65 6.19 22.90
CA HIS A 136 -23.56 4.74 22.93
C HIS A 136 -22.24 4.31 23.59
N HIS A 137 -22.20 4.32 24.93
CA HIS A 137 -21.01 3.97 25.70
C HIS A 137 -20.54 2.52 25.47
N GLU A 138 -21.44 1.64 25.04
CA GLU A 138 -21.17 0.25 24.66
C GLU A 138 -20.19 0.12 23.50
N LEU A 139 -20.14 1.10 22.58
CA LEU A 139 -19.24 1.08 21.42
C LEU A 139 -17.76 1.04 21.81
N ALA A 140 -17.40 1.54 23.00
CA ALA A 140 -16.01 1.54 23.46
C ALA A 140 -15.48 0.12 23.72
N ASN A 141 -16.36 -0.86 23.89
CA ASN A 141 -16.02 -2.26 24.19
C ASN A 141 -16.51 -3.24 23.11
N ASP A 142 -17.11 -2.73 22.02
CA ASP A 142 -17.59 -3.53 20.90
C ASP A 142 -16.90 -3.07 19.61
N GLU A 143 -15.80 -3.74 19.27
CA GLU A 143 -14.97 -3.39 18.11
C GLU A 143 -15.73 -3.52 16.79
N VAL A 144 -16.66 -4.46 16.67
CA VAL A 144 -17.43 -4.69 15.44
C VAL A 144 -18.42 -3.55 15.25
N ALA A 145 -19.20 -3.23 16.28
CA ALA A 145 -20.13 -2.11 16.23
C ALA A 145 -19.39 -0.78 15.99
N LEU A 146 -18.22 -0.60 16.62
CA LEU A 146 -17.37 0.57 16.39
C LEU A 146 -16.89 0.67 14.94
N GLN A 147 -16.51 -0.45 14.34
CA GLN A 147 -16.10 -0.51 12.93
C GLN A 147 -17.25 -0.16 11.98
N GLU A 148 -18.46 -0.65 12.23
CA GLU A 148 -19.65 -0.33 11.44
C GLU A 148 -19.98 1.18 11.51
N VAL A 149 -19.94 1.76 12.71
CA VAL A 149 -20.11 3.20 12.91
C VAL A 149 -19.04 4.00 12.16
N ASN A 150 -17.77 3.61 12.30
CA ASN A 150 -16.67 4.25 11.57
C ASN A 150 -16.88 4.20 10.05
N ALA A 151 -17.27 3.04 9.51
CA ALA A 151 -17.53 2.88 8.09
C ALA A 151 -18.72 3.75 7.61
N ALA A 152 -19.79 3.82 8.40
CA ALA A 152 -20.95 4.66 8.10
C ALA A 152 -20.58 6.15 8.08
N LEU A 153 -19.88 6.63 9.11
CA LEU A 153 -19.42 8.02 9.18
C LEU A 153 -18.42 8.36 8.08
N PHE A 154 -17.48 7.46 7.79
CA PHE A 154 -16.55 7.64 6.69
C PHE A 154 -17.31 7.82 5.37
N LYS A 155 -18.29 6.95 5.08
CA LYS A 155 -19.13 7.03 3.89
C LYS A 155 -19.95 8.31 3.84
N GLU A 156 -20.48 8.78 4.98
CA GLU A 156 -21.24 10.03 5.08
C GLU A 156 -20.39 11.25 4.66
N TYR A 157 -19.13 11.31 5.09
CA TYR A 157 -18.25 12.45 4.84
C TYR A 157 -17.34 12.30 3.61
N LEU A 158 -17.26 11.11 3.03
CA LEU A 158 -16.47 10.82 1.82
C LEU A 158 -16.71 11.82 0.67
N PRO A 159 -17.95 12.28 0.38
CA PRO A 159 -18.20 13.27 -0.67
C PRO A 159 -17.45 14.59 -0.52
N LEU A 160 -17.00 14.96 0.69
CA LEU A 160 -16.15 16.13 0.89
C LEU A 160 -14.81 15.96 0.15
N LEU A 161 -14.20 14.79 0.30
CA LEU A 161 -12.90 14.46 -0.31
C LEU A 161 -13.02 14.26 -1.82
N GLN A 162 -14.16 13.76 -2.30
CA GLN A 162 -14.39 13.46 -3.71
C GLN A 162 -14.54 14.71 -4.59
N LYS A 163 -14.84 15.89 -4.02
CA LYS A 163 -15.03 17.15 -4.79
C LYS A 163 -13.82 17.58 -5.60
N SER A 164 -12.62 17.24 -5.13
CA SER A 164 -11.38 17.53 -5.85
C SER A 164 -11.04 16.49 -6.92
N GLU A 165 -11.86 15.44 -7.03
CA GLU A 165 -11.72 14.32 -7.96
C GLU A 165 -10.31 13.70 -7.95
N PRO A 166 -9.82 13.26 -6.78
CA PRO A 166 -8.44 12.86 -6.62
C PRO A 166 -8.12 11.57 -7.37
N THR A 167 -6.84 11.38 -7.69
CA THR A 167 -6.31 10.12 -8.22
C THR A 167 -5.35 9.52 -7.21
N ILE A 168 -5.57 8.25 -6.85
CA ILE A 168 -4.73 7.49 -5.92
C ILE A 168 -3.98 6.41 -6.70
N LYS A 169 -2.66 6.39 -6.60
CA LYS A 169 -1.79 5.40 -7.24
C LYS A 169 -0.95 4.67 -6.19
N GLN A 170 -0.81 3.36 -6.34
CA GLN A 170 -0.03 2.51 -5.46
C GLN A 170 0.86 1.56 -6.29
N PRO A 171 2.02 2.03 -6.76
CA PRO A 171 3.02 1.15 -7.35
C PRO A 171 3.76 0.38 -6.25
N VAL A 172 4.02 -0.89 -6.53
CA VAL A 172 4.80 -1.81 -5.69
C VAL A 172 5.82 -2.50 -6.59
N ARG A 173 7.06 -2.58 -6.11
CA ARG A 173 8.17 -3.26 -6.76
C ARG A 173 8.84 -4.17 -5.76
N TRP A 174 9.15 -5.38 -6.16
CA TRP A 174 10.00 -6.29 -5.37
C TRP A 174 11.03 -6.93 -6.29
N LYS A 175 12.30 -6.89 -5.88
CA LYS A 175 13.43 -7.37 -6.66
C LYS A 175 14.26 -8.36 -5.83
N ASN A 176 14.64 -9.46 -6.45
CA ASN A 176 15.61 -10.41 -5.91
C ASN A 176 16.70 -10.70 -6.96
N ALA A 177 17.52 -11.74 -6.72
CA ALA A 177 18.62 -12.09 -7.60
C ALA A 177 18.21 -12.48 -9.03
N LEU A 178 16.96 -12.91 -9.24
CA LEU A 178 16.47 -13.40 -10.54
C LEU A 178 15.63 -12.37 -11.32
N GLY A 179 15.46 -11.16 -10.80
CA GLY A 179 14.71 -10.10 -11.45
C GLY A 179 13.74 -9.41 -10.51
N GLU A 180 12.65 -8.92 -11.08
CA GLU A 180 11.74 -8.00 -10.42
C GLU A 180 10.29 -8.26 -10.77
N LEU A 181 9.43 -8.28 -9.76
CA LEU A 181 7.99 -8.24 -9.91
C LEU A 181 7.48 -6.83 -9.64
N ASN A 182 6.37 -6.48 -10.29
CA ASN A 182 5.74 -5.18 -10.16
C ASN A 182 4.22 -5.32 -10.06
N ALA A 183 3.60 -4.49 -9.24
CA ALA A 183 2.16 -4.30 -9.20
C ALA A 183 1.86 -2.79 -9.17
N ASN A 184 0.75 -2.39 -9.76
CA ASN A 184 0.30 -1.00 -9.74
C ASN A 184 -1.21 -0.96 -9.65
N LEU A 185 -1.72 -0.15 -8.72
CA LEU A 185 -3.13 0.25 -8.65
C LEU A 185 -3.23 1.74 -8.94
N ASP A 186 -4.16 2.15 -9.78
CA ASP A 186 -4.53 3.55 -10.05
C ASP A 186 -6.05 3.66 -9.97
N ILE A 187 -6.55 4.50 -9.07
CA ILE A 187 -7.97 4.78 -8.90
C ILE A 187 -8.17 6.27 -9.08
N SER A 188 -8.95 6.65 -10.10
CA SER A 188 -9.41 8.02 -10.28
C SER A 188 -10.83 8.16 -9.75
N ILE A 189 -11.00 9.03 -8.77
CA ILE A 189 -12.23 9.21 -8.02
C ILE A 189 -13.08 10.31 -8.68
N ALA A 190 -14.38 10.06 -8.77
CA ALA A 190 -15.35 11.00 -9.31
C ALA A 190 -15.97 11.86 -8.21
N ASP A 191 -16.32 13.10 -8.55
CA ASP A 191 -17.26 13.89 -7.76
C ASP A 191 -18.68 13.37 -8.07
N PRO A 192 -19.38 12.73 -7.10
CA PRO A 192 -20.68 12.13 -7.36
C PRO A 192 -21.74 13.12 -7.84
N ALA A 193 -21.59 14.40 -7.50
CA ALA A 193 -22.49 15.47 -7.95
C ALA A 193 -22.29 15.84 -9.44
N LYS A 194 -21.11 15.56 -9.99
CA LYS A 194 -20.77 15.79 -11.41
C LYS A 194 -20.81 14.53 -12.26
N SER A 195 -20.91 13.35 -11.64
CA SER A 195 -20.91 12.08 -12.35
C SER A 195 -22.18 11.89 -13.18
N SER A 196 -22.00 11.64 -14.48
CA SER A 196 -23.08 11.26 -15.41
C SER A 196 -23.33 9.75 -15.44
N SER A 197 -22.56 8.96 -14.68
CA SER A 197 -22.68 7.51 -14.65
C SER A 197 -23.94 7.08 -13.90
N SER A 198 -24.66 6.10 -14.46
CA SER A 198 -25.83 5.48 -13.83
C SER A 198 -25.49 4.28 -12.96
N THR A 199 -24.32 3.66 -13.14
CA THR A 199 -23.94 2.41 -12.45
C THR A 199 -22.98 2.63 -11.29
N ASN A 200 -22.02 3.54 -11.44
CA ASN A 200 -21.07 3.92 -10.39
C ASN A 200 -20.75 5.41 -10.48
N LYS A 201 -21.13 6.17 -9.45
CA LYS A 201 -20.94 7.62 -9.40
C LYS A 201 -19.65 8.07 -8.73
N ASP A 202 -18.94 7.15 -8.08
CA ASP A 202 -17.80 7.43 -7.20
C ASP A 202 -16.44 7.22 -7.89
N ILE A 203 -16.39 6.41 -8.95
CA ILE A 203 -15.14 6.03 -9.63
C ILE A 203 -15.20 6.46 -11.10
N LYS A 204 -14.21 7.26 -11.54
CA LYS A 204 -14.01 7.59 -12.96
C LYS A 204 -13.30 6.46 -13.70
N SER A 205 -12.26 5.92 -13.07
CA SER A 205 -11.53 4.77 -13.59
C SER A 205 -10.80 4.02 -12.49
N LEU A 206 -10.58 2.73 -12.71
CA LEU A 206 -9.67 1.91 -11.91
C LEU A 206 -8.80 1.09 -12.85
N ASN A 207 -7.49 1.17 -12.68
CA ASN A 207 -6.51 0.37 -13.38
C ASN A 207 -5.69 -0.41 -12.37
N PHE A 208 -5.68 -1.73 -12.50
CA PHE A 208 -4.84 -2.60 -11.70
C PHE A 208 -4.01 -3.49 -12.61
N ASP A 209 -2.70 -3.54 -12.39
CA ASP A 209 -1.76 -4.35 -13.13
C ASP A 209 -0.87 -5.09 -12.17
N VAL A 210 -0.65 -6.38 -12.44
CA VAL A 210 0.32 -7.20 -11.74
C VAL A 210 1.15 -7.95 -12.79
N LYS A 211 2.47 -7.94 -12.63
CA LYS A 211 3.41 -8.73 -13.41
C LYS A 211 4.31 -9.50 -12.46
N LEU A 212 4.20 -10.83 -12.53
CA LEU A 212 4.89 -11.78 -11.66
C LEU A 212 5.77 -12.70 -12.52
N PRO A 213 7.05 -12.35 -12.76
CA PRO A 213 7.99 -13.30 -13.34
C PRO A 213 8.14 -14.51 -12.43
N LEU A 214 7.86 -15.70 -12.95
CA LEU A 214 7.72 -16.89 -12.13
C LEU A 214 9.04 -17.29 -11.45
N ASN A 215 10.17 -17.07 -12.13
CA ASN A 215 11.49 -17.26 -11.56
C ASN A 215 11.71 -16.38 -10.31
N VAL A 216 11.27 -15.12 -10.33
CA VAL A 216 11.41 -14.19 -9.21
C VAL A 216 10.58 -14.68 -8.02
N VAL A 217 9.30 -15.00 -8.22
CA VAL A 217 8.43 -15.45 -7.13
C VAL A 217 8.88 -16.78 -6.55
N THR A 218 9.27 -17.75 -7.41
CA THR A 218 9.82 -19.04 -6.98
C THR A 218 11.10 -18.87 -6.16
N GLU A 219 11.99 -17.96 -6.56
CA GLU A 219 13.22 -17.71 -5.81
C GLU A 219 12.93 -17.16 -4.42
N THR A 220 12.01 -16.20 -4.28
CA THR A 220 11.64 -15.70 -2.95
C THR A 220 11.02 -16.82 -2.08
N ALA A 221 10.15 -17.67 -2.64
CA ALA A 221 9.60 -18.82 -1.92
C ALA A 221 10.69 -19.83 -1.48
N LYS A 222 11.65 -20.10 -2.37
CA LYS A 222 12.81 -20.96 -2.06
C LYS A 222 13.67 -20.38 -0.95
N GLN A 223 14.02 -19.09 -1.03
CA GLN A 223 14.84 -18.41 -0.02
C GLN A 223 14.16 -18.40 1.35
N LEU A 224 12.82 -18.24 1.38
CA LEU A 224 12.04 -18.41 2.60
C LEU A 224 12.12 -19.84 3.15
N ASN A 225 11.92 -20.87 2.31
CA ASN A 225 12.05 -22.27 2.75
C ASN A 225 13.45 -22.59 3.30
N LEU A 226 14.51 -22.09 2.64
CA LEU A 226 15.89 -22.21 3.10
C LEU A 226 16.11 -21.51 4.46
N SER A 227 15.47 -20.36 4.68
CA SER A 227 15.57 -19.62 5.95
C SER A 227 14.95 -20.37 7.13
N GLU A 228 14.02 -21.29 6.86
CA GLU A 228 13.41 -22.20 7.84
C GLU A 228 14.24 -23.50 8.04
N GLY A 229 15.46 -23.57 7.49
CA GLY A 229 16.34 -24.73 7.64
C GLY A 229 16.03 -25.90 6.69
N MET A 230 15.21 -25.68 5.66
CA MET A 230 14.96 -26.71 4.65
C MET A 230 16.20 -26.95 3.79
N ASP A 231 16.48 -28.21 3.47
CA ASP A 231 17.51 -28.57 2.49
C ASP A 231 17.25 -27.93 1.12
N ALA A 232 18.30 -27.58 0.38
CA ALA A 232 18.20 -26.85 -0.88
C ALA A 232 17.37 -27.57 -1.96
N GLU A 233 17.48 -28.89 -2.09
CA GLU A 233 16.72 -29.64 -3.08
C GLU A 233 15.23 -29.66 -2.69
N LYS A 234 14.94 -29.85 -1.40
CA LYS A 234 13.58 -29.83 -0.87
C LYS A 234 12.95 -28.42 -0.98
N ALA A 235 13.72 -27.38 -0.68
CA ALA A 235 13.29 -25.99 -0.75
C ALA A 235 12.88 -25.59 -2.17
N GLN A 236 13.68 -26.00 -3.17
CA GLN A 236 13.37 -25.78 -4.58
C GLN A 236 12.09 -26.52 -4.99
N LYS A 237 12.01 -27.83 -4.72
CA LYS A 237 10.81 -28.63 -5.07
C LYS A 237 9.54 -28.09 -4.42
N GLN A 238 9.64 -27.65 -3.15
CA GLN A 238 8.52 -27.08 -2.43
C GLN A 238 8.09 -25.73 -3.03
N ALA A 239 9.04 -24.85 -3.37
CA ALA A 239 8.75 -23.58 -4.03
C ALA A 239 8.09 -23.81 -5.40
N ASP A 240 8.64 -24.70 -6.24
CA ASP A 240 8.09 -25.03 -7.55
C ASP A 240 6.66 -25.57 -7.44
N LYS A 241 6.40 -26.45 -6.47
CA LYS A 241 5.07 -27.00 -6.21
C LYS A 241 4.08 -25.93 -5.76
N GLN A 242 4.48 -25.04 -4.85
CA GLN A 242 3.63 -23.95 -4.36
C GLN A 242 3.25 -23.01 -5.52
N ILE A 243 4.24 -22.54 -6.28
CA ILE A 243 4.00 -21.60 -7.38
C ILE A 243 3.19 -22.27 -8.50
N SER A 244 3.47 -23.53 -8.84
CA SER A 244 2.67 -24.28 -9.82
C SER A 244 1.23 -24.48 -9.38
N GLY A 245 0.99 -24.75 -8.09
CA GLY A 245 -0.36 -24.85 -7.53
C GLY A 245 -1.11 -23.52 -7.64
N MET A 246 -0.48 -22.41 -7.25
CA MET A 246 -1.06 -21.07 -7.37
C MET A 246 -1.37 -20.70 -8.83
N MET A 247 -0.46 -21.00 -9.76
CA MET A 247 -0.68 -20.77 -11.19
C MET A 247 -1.86 -21.58 -11.72
N THR A 248 -1.94 -22.87 -11.35
CA THR A 248 -3.02 -23.76 -11.78
C THR A 248 -4.37 -23.22 -11.32
N LEU A 249 -4.48 -22.82 -10.04
CA LEU A 249 -5.69 -22.19 -9.51
C LEU A 249 -5.99 -20.87 -10.22
N GLY A 250 -4.99 -20.01 -10.40
CA GLY A 250 -5.14 -18.74 -11.09
C GLY A 250 -5.63 -18.89 -12.54
N GLN A 251 -5.15 -19.88 -13.28
CA GLN A 251 -5.61 -20.18 -14.64
C GLN A 251 -7.00 -20.83 -14.64
N MET A 252 -7.28 -21.76 -13.72
CA MET A 252 -8.59 -22.42 -13.57
C MET A 252 -9.69 -21.39 -13.32
N PHE A 253 -9.43 -20.41 -12.45
CA PHE A 253 -10.33 -19.28 -12.17
C PHE A 253 -10.20 -18.14 -13.19
N GLN A 254 -9.33 -18.29 -14.19
CA GLN A 254 -9.04 -17.31 -15.23
C GLN A 254 -8.68 -15.92 -14.65
N LEU A 255 -8.03 -15.89 -13.49
CA LEU A 255 -7.60 -14.67 -12.80
C LEU A 255 -6.32 -14.09 -13.39
N ILE A 256 -5.48 -14.95 -13.94
CA ILE A 256 -4.18 -14.58 -14.52
C ILE A 256 -4.07 -15.08 -15.96
N THR A 257 -3.23 -14.40 -16.72
CA THR A 257 -2.67 -14.91 -17.98
C THR A 257 -1.21 -15.26 -17.77
N ILE A 258 -0.69 -16.22 -18.53
CA ILE A 258 0.72 -16.59 -18.47
C ILE A 258 1.30 -16.43 -19.88
N ASP A 259 2.31 -15.59 -20.01
CA ASP A 259 3.10 -15.41 -21.23
C ASP A 259 4.58 -15.34 -20.86
N ASN A 260 5.45 -15.99 -21.63
CA ASN A 260 6.90 -15.93 -21.47
C ASN A 260 7.38 -16.05 -20.00
N ASN A 261 6.92 -17.09 -19.28
CA ASN A 261 7.26 -17.34 -17.88
C ASN A 261 6.88 -16.20 -16.90
N THR A 262 5.90 -15.39 -17.27
CA THR A 262 5.36 -14.30 -16.46
C THR A 262 3.86 -14.47 -16.29
N ALA A 263 3.41 -14.61 -15.05
CA ALA A 263 1.99 -14.50 -14.74
C ALA A 263 1.61 -13.03 -14.66
N SER A 264 0.47 -12.66 -15.25
CA SER A 264 -0.02 -11.29 -15.19
C SER A 264 -1.52 -11.22 -14.93
N LEU A 265 -1.93 -10.16 -14.24
CA LEU A 265 -3.32 -9.80 -14.03
C LEU A 265 -3.50 -8.36 -14.43
N GLN A 266 -4.50 -8.09 -15.26
CA GLN A 266 -4.84 -6.74 -15.67
C GLN A 266 -6.34 -6.50 -15.48
N LEU A 267 -6.69 -5.40 -14.81
CA LEU A 267 -8.04 -4.89 -14.72
C LEU A 267 -8.04 -3.43 -15.17
N ARG A 268 -8.97 -3.09 -16.05
CA ARG A 268 -9.31 -1.72 -16.44
C ARG A 268 -10.79 -1.55 -16.23
N TYR A 269 -11.15 -0.47 -15.57
CA TYR A 269 -12.53 -0.14 -15.28
C TYR A 269 -12.76 1.31 -15.64
N THR A 270 -13.88 1.55 -16.31
CA THR A 270 -14.55 2.84 -16.45
C THR A 270 -16.05 2.57 -16.37
N PRO A 271 -16.88 3.51 -15.91
CA PRO A 271 -18.32 3.28 -15.84
C PRO A 271 -18.92 2.67 -17.11
N GLY A 272 -19.59 1.53 -16.93
CA GLY A 272 -20.23 0.75 -18.00
C GLY A 272 -19.30 -0.20 -18.77
N LYS A 273 -18.00 -0.23 -18.48
CA LYS A 273 -17.03 -1.06 -19.21
C LYS A 273 -15.92 -1.60 -18.30
N VAL A 274 -15.71 -2.91 -18.37
CA VAL A 274 -14.59 -3.60 -17.72
C VAL A 274 -13.74 -4.27 -18.80
N VAL A 275 -12.42 -4.15 -18.70
CA VAL A 275 -11.47 -4.99 -19.44
C VAL A 275 -10.63 -5.76 -18.43
N PHE A 276 -10.84 -7.07 -18.37
CA PHE A 276 -10.12 -7.96 -17.46
C PHE A 276 -9.27 -8.95 -18.27
N ASN A 277 -7.95 -8.94 -18.06
CA ASN A 277 -6.99 -9.76 -18.78
C ASN A 277 -7.15 -9.68 -20.32
N GLY A 278 -7.40 -8.47 -20.84
CA GLY A 278 -7.63 -8.20 -22.27
C GLY A 278 -9.04 -8.52 -22.78
N GLN A 279 -9.92 -9.08 -21.96
CA GLN A 279 -11.31 -9.38 -22.31
C GLN A 279 -12.23 -8.24 -21.87
N GLU A 280 -12.93 -7.62 -22.82
CA GLU A 280 -13.96 -6.63 -22.55
C GLU A 280 -15.26 -7.31 -22.11
N MET A 281 -15.87 -6.82 -21.04
CA MET A 281 -17.13 -7.33 -20.48
C MET A 281 -17.92 -6.22 -19.76
N SER A 282 -19.18 -6.50 -19.45
CA SER A 282 -20.02 -5.60 -18.65
C SER A 282 -19.63 -5.64 -17.17
N GLU A 283 -20.05 -4.63 -16.42
CA GLU A 283 -19.87 -4.60 -14.95
C GLU A 283 -20.61 -5.77 -14.27
N GLU A 284 -21.82 -6.08 -14.71
CA GLU A 284 -22.62 -7.18 -14.17
C GLU A 284 -21.97 -8.54 -14.42
N GLU A 285 -21.45 -8.75 -15.64
CA GLU A 285 -20.72 -9.97 -15.98
C GLU A 285 -19.45 -10.10 -15.14
N PHE A 286 -18.69 -9.01 -14.99
CA PHE A 286 -17.51 -8.98 -14.14
C PHE A 286 -17.86 -9.30 -12.68
N MET A 287 -18.90 -8.69 -12.12
CA MET A 287 -19.33 -8.94 -10.73
C MET A 287 -19.84 -10.38 -10.53
N SER A 288 -20.56 -10.93 -11.51
CA SER A 288 -20.98 -12.35 -11.50
C SER A 288 -19.78 -13.29 -11.48
N ARG A 289 -18.72 -12.98 -12.25
CA ARG A 289 -17.46 -13.72 -12.24
C ARG A 289 -16.72 -13.53 -10.92
N ALA A 290 -16.62 -12.30 -10.43
CA ALA A 290 -15.93 -11.95 -9.19
C ALA A 290 -16.56 -12.59 -7.95
N GLY A 291 -17.89 -12.67 -7.89
CA GLY A 291 -18.63 -13.31 -6.80
C GLY A 291 -18.28 -14.80 -6.62
N ARG A 292 -17.83 -15.48 -7.68
CA ARG A 292 -17.36 -16.89 -7.60
C ARG A 292 -16.05 -17.04 -6.83
N PHE A 293 -15.34 -15.95 -6.54
CA PHE A 293 -14.07 -15.96 -5.81
C PHE A 293 -14.22 -15.66 -4.32
N VAL A 294 -15.39 -15.14 -3.90
CA VAL A 294 -15.64 -14.67 -2.52
C VAL A 294 -16.46 -15.71 -1.73
N HIS A 295 -16.72 -16.89 -2.29
CA HIS A 295 -17.48 -17.98 -1.66
C HIS A 295 -16.66 -19.28 -1.67
#